data_AF-A0A6L9J755-F1
#
_entry.id   AF-A0A6L9J755-F1
#
_cell.length_a   1.000
_cell.length_b   1.000
_cell.length_c   1.000
_cell.angle_alpha   90.00
_cell.angle_beta   90.00
_cell.angle_gamma   90.00
#
_symmetry.space_group_name_H-M   'P 1'
#
loop_
_entity.id
_entity.type
_entity.pdbx_description
1 polymer ?
#
loop_
_entity_poly.entity_id
_entity_poly.type
_entity_poly.pdbx_seq_one_letter_code
_entity_poly.pdbx_strand_id
1 'polypeptide(L)'
;MPESRALSLDQLAALFGFAPEDVALNRQGCFSLRQRQDLLYRNLGVVVRSVSVLLLGIILAVTLRTRADPAEWWVLVLLVSFGGLLLIITGWRALFPTVQVAVGPVVRAGNSADPHVQVGEHEFRIARRRWQRLPPALPGSYWVHHTSHRLLSIEPQPVSDQPSRYVRAE
;
A
#
# COMPACT_ATOMS: atom_id res chain seq x y z
N MET A 1 22.63 -2.37 29.87
CA MET A 1 21.91 -2.87 28.69
C MET A 1 22.23 -1.92 27.56
N PRO A 2 22.75 -2.38 26.40
CA PRO A 2 23.09 -1.46 25.32
C PRO A 2 21.80 -0.83 24.81
N GLU A 3 21.73 0.49 24.85
CA GLU A 3 20.64 1.28 24.29
C GLU A 3 20.43 0.86 22.83
N SER A 4 19.28 0.26 22.57
CA SER A 4 18.87 -0.24 21.27
C SER A 4 18.60 0.94 20.34
N ARG A 5 19.68 1.51 19.81
CA ARG A 5 19.66 2.63 18.87
C ARG A 5 18.88 2.23 17.62
N ALA A 6 17.93 3.07 17.22
CA ALA A 6 17.19 2.88 15.98
C ALA A 6 18.16 2.75 14.80
N LEU A 7 17.80 1.91 13.82
CA LEU A 7 18.61 1.71 12.62
C LEU A 7 18.72 3.02 11.84
N SER A 8 19.87 3.23 11.20
CA SER A 8 20.06 4.40 10.34
C SER A 8 19.19 4.31 9.08
N LEU A 9 18.95 5.45 8.44
CA LEU A 9 18.17 5.50 7.20
C LEU A 9 18.76 4.59 6.11
N ASP A 10 20.08 4.56 5.97
CA ASP A 10 20.77 3.73 4.98
C ASP A 10 20.61 2.23 5.26
N GLN A 11 20.65 1.83 6.54
CA GLN A 11 20.42 0.45 6.95
C GLN A 11 18.98 0.03 6.65
N LEU A 12 18.01 0.90 6.92
CA LEU A 12 16.61 0.67 6.58
C LEU A 12 16.40 0.60 5.06
N ALA A 13 17.01 1.52 4.31
CA ALA A 13 16.95 1.54 2.84
C ALA A 13 17.49 0.23 2.25
N ALA A 14 18.60 -0.28 2.75
CA ALA A 14 19.16 -1.58 2.34
C ALA A 14 18.26 -2.77 2.72
N LEU A 15 17.66 -2.74 3.92
CA LEU A 15 16.84 -3.82 4.45
C LEU A 15 15.48 -3.92 3.73
N PHE A 16 14.82 -2.79 3.52
CA PHE A 16 13.50 -2.70 2.91
C PHE A 16 13.54 -2.39 1.42
N GLY A 17 14.71 -2.07 0.85
CA GLY A 17 14.96 -1.89 -0.59
C GLY A 17 14.22 -0.71 -1.20
N PHE A 18 14.29 0.45 -0.54
CA PHE A 18 13.87 1.76 -1.05
C PHE A 18 15.11 2.66 -1.22
N ALA A 19 15.01 3.75 -2.00
CA ALA A 19 16.11 4.71 -2.14
C ALA A 19 16.05 5.75 -1.01
N PRO A 20 17.16 6.12 -0.35
CA PRO A 20 17.13 7.12 0.73
C PRO A 20 16.53 8.46 0.28
N GLU A 21 16.78 8.88 -0.96
CA GLU A 21 16.17 10.09 -1.52
C GLU A 21 14.64 10.05 -1.63
N ASP A 22 14.03 8.86 -1.75
CA ASP A 22 12.57 8.71 -1.81
C ASP A 22 11.90 9.18 -0.50
N VAL A 23 12.62 9.11 0.62
CA VAL A 23 12.08 9.45 1.94
C VAL A 23 11.76 10.94 2.02
N ALA A 24 12.61 11.80 1.48
CA ALA A 24 12.38 13.24 1.46
C ALA A 24 11.12 13.62 0.67
N LEU A 25 10.87 12.94 -0.46
CA LEU A 25 9.65 13.11 -1.24
C LEU A 25 8.42 12.58 -0.49
N ASN A 26 8.54 11.41 0.12
CA ASN A 26 7.44 10.79 0.87
C ASN A 26 7.02 11.63 2.09
N ARG A 27 7.95 12.31 2.76
CA ARG A 27 7.64 13.28 3.83
C ARG A 27 6.78 14.44 3.34
N GLN A 28 6.95 14.84 2.09
CA GLN A 28 6.13 15.88 1.43
C GLN A 28 4.83 15.33 0.84
N GLY A 29 4.51 14.05 1.10
CA GLY A 29 3.36 13.37 0.50
C GLY A 29 3.52 13.11 -1.01
N CYS A 30 4.73 13.23 -1.54
CA CYS A 30 5.04 13.09 -2.96
C CYS A 30 5.67 11.73 -3.26
N PHE A 31 5.32 11.13 -4.39
CA PHE A 31 5.96 9.91 -4.89
C PHE A 31 7.13 10.23 -5.81
N SER A 32 8.21 9.45 -5.69
CA SER A 32 9.29 9.45 -6.68
C SER A 32 8.84 8.85 -8.01
N LEU A 33 9.57 9.17 -9.09
CA LEU A 33 9.22 8.71 -10.44
C LEU A 33 9.19 7.17 -10.52
N ARG A 34 10.13 6.50 -9.84
CA ARG A 34 10.18 5.04 -9.73
C ARG A 34 8.95 4.48 -9.00
N GLN A 35 8.57 5.08 -7.87
CA GLN A 35 7.37 4.66 -7.13
C GLN A 35 6.10 4.88 -7.94
N ARG A 36 5.98 6.00 -8.67
CA ARG A 36 4.86 6.27 -9.57
C ARG A 36 4.76 5.21 -10.67
N GLN A 37 5.87 4.90 -11.34
CA GLN A 37 5.89 3.87 -12.38
C GLN A 37 5.48 2.50 -11.81
N ASP A 38 6.04 2.10 -10.67
CA ASP A 38 5.72 0.81 -10.04
C ASP A 38 4.24 0.73 -9.61
N LEU A 39 3.70 1.81 -9.03
CA LEU A 39 2.27 1.91 -8.72
C LEU A 39 1.41 1.82 -9.99
N LEU A 40 1.76 2.56 -11.05
CA LEU A 40 1.03 2.55 -12.31
C LEU A 40 1.02 1.17 -12.96
N TYR A 41 2.16 0.51 -13.13
CA TYR A 41 2.23 -0.82 -13.76
C TYR A 41 1.41 -1.86 -13.01
N ARG A 42 1.47 -1.82 -11.67
CA ARG A 42 0.74 -2.79 -10.85
C ARG A 42 -0.75 -2.52 -10.85
N ASN A 43 -1.15 -1.26 -10.76
CA ASN A 43 -2.54 -0.85 -10.83
C ASN A 43 -3.14 -1.13 -12.21
N LEU A 44 -2.36 -0.94 -13.29
CA LEU A 44 -2.78 -1.24 -14.65
C LEU A 44 -3.18 -2.71 -14.80
N GLY A 45 -2.41 -3.64 -14.23
CA GLY A 45 -2.77 -5.07 -14.25
C GLY A 45 -4.11 -5.38 -13.58
N VAL A 46 -4.41 -4.72 -12.45
CA VAL A 46 -5.71 -4.85 -11.77
C VAL A 46 -6.83 -4.28 -12.64
N VAL A 47 -6.64 -3.08 -13.20
CA VAL A 47 -7.62 -2.43 -14.07
C VAL A 47 -7.91 -3.28 -15.30
N VAL A 48 -6.88 -3.76 -16.01
CA VAL A 48 -7.04 -4.62 -17.19
C VAL A 48 -7.80 -5.90 -16.87
N ARG A 49 -7.49 -6.55 -15.74
CA ARG A 49 -8.22 -7.74 -15.29
C ARG A 49 -9.69 -7.43 -15.00
N SER A 50 -9.96 -6.35 -14.26
CA SER A 50 -11.32 -5.95 -13.92
C SER A 50 -12.14 -5.57 -15.16
N VAL A 51 -11.53 -4.85 -16.12
CA VAL A 51 -12.17 -4.52 -17.40
C VAL A 51 -12.49 -5.79 -18.18
N SER A 52 -11.55 -6.75 -18.24
CA SER A 52 -11.75 -8.02 -18.95
C SER A 52 -12.91 -8.83 -18.37
N VAL A 53 -13.01 -8.92 -17.04
CA VAL A 53 -14.12 -9.61 -16.35
C VAL A 53 -15.45 -8.88 -16.59
N LEU A 54 -15.46 -7.54 -16.54
CA LEU A 54 -16.66 -6.76 -16.82
C LEU A 54 -17.15 -6.95 -18.25
N LEU A 55 -16.23 -6.91 -19.23
CA LEU A 55 -16.56 -7.16 -20.64
C LEU A 55 -17.13 -8.56 -20.85
N LEU A 56 -16.55 -9.58 -20.20
CA LEU A 56 -17.09 -10.94 -20.25
C LEU A 56 -18.52 -11.00 -19.65
N GLY A 57 -18.76 -10.29 -18.54
CA GLY A 57 -20.09 -10.17 -17.94
C GLY A 57 -21.11 -9.49 -18.86
N ILE A 58 -20.69 -8.43 -19.56
CA ILE A 58 -21.54 -7.75 -20.56
C ILE A 58 -21.86 -8.68 -21.72
N ILE A 59 -20.86 -9.38 -22.28
CA ILE A 59 -21.04 -10.33 -23.37
C ILE A 59 -22.01 -11.45 -22.94
N LEU A 60 -21.85 -11.97 -21.72
CA LEU A 60 -22.73 -13.00 -21.17
C LEU A 60 -24.18 -12.47 -21.04
N ALA A 61 -24.37 -11.27 -20.49
CA ALA A 61 -25.70 -10.65 -20.38
C ALA A 61 -26.35 -10.50 -21.76
N VAL A 62 -25.63 -9.96 -22.75
CA VAL A 62 -26.14 -9.80 -24.12
C VAL A 62 -26.52 -11.15 -24.74
N THR A 63 -25.71 -12.19 -24.53
CA THR A 63 -25.95 -13.54 -25.07
C THR A 63 -27.17 -14.20 -24.42
N LEU A 64 -27.39 -13.97 -23.12
CA LEU A 64 -28.52 -14.53 -22.39
C LEU A 64 -29.80 -13.70 -22.49
N ARG A 65 -29.75 -12.49 -23.06
CA ARG A 65 -30.88 -11.56 -23.13
C ARG A 65 -32.17 -12.19 -23.66
N THR A 66 -32.08 -13.05 -24.67
CA THR A 66 -33.26 -13.67 -25.30
C THR A 66 -33.71 -14.96 -24.62
N ARG A 67 -32.97 -15.43 -23.62
CA ARG A 67 -33.23 -16.70 -22.89
C ARG A 67 -33.54 -16.49 -21.42
N ALA A 68 -33.17 -15.34 -20.87
CA ALA A 68 -33.36 -15.00 -19.46
C ALA A 68 -34.79 -14.52 -19.22
N ASP A 69 -35.37 -14.99 -18.12
CA ASP A 69 -36.61 -14.42 -17.61
C ASP A 69 -36.40 -12.95 -17.15
N PRO A 70 -37.45 -12.12 -17.09
CA PRO A 70 -37.31 -10.70 -16.74
C PRO A 70 -36.58 -10.46 -15.42
N ALA A 71 -36.79 -11.31 -14.41
CA ALA A 71 -36.11 -11.23 -13.12
C ALA A 71 -34.61 -11.52 -13.23
N GLU A 72 -34.23 -12.57 -13.97
CA GLU A 72 -32.83 -12.94 -14.19
C GLU A 72 -32.08 -11.86 -14.98
N TRP A 73 -32.73 -11.27 -15.97
CA TRP A 73 -32.19 -10.15 -16.73
C TRP A 73 -31.85 -8.95 -15.83
N TRP A 74 -32.76 -8.56 -14.92
CA TRP A 74 -32.51 -7.47 -13.98
C TRP A 74 -31.36 -7.78 -13.02
N VAL A 75 -31.24 -9.03 -12.55
CA VAL A 75 -30.11 -9.47 -11.71
C VAL A 75 -28.79 -9.33 -12.48
N LEU A 76 -28.73 -9.77 -13.74
CA LEU A 76 -27.54 -9.64 -14.58
C LEU A 76 -27.16 -8.17 -14.81
N VAL A 77 -28.13 -7.32 -15.13
CA VAL A 77 -27.90 -5.88 -15.31
C VAL A 77 -27.36 -5.24 -14.02
N LEU A 78 -27.93 -5.60 -12.87
CA LEU A 78 -27.49 -5.07 -11.57
C LEU A 78 -26.07 -5.53 -11.24
N LEU A 79 -25.74 -6.81 -11.48
CA LEU A 79 -24.39 -7.35 -11.27
C LEU A 79 -23.35 -6.67 -12.16
N VAL A 80 -23.64 -6.49 -13.44
CA VAL A 80 -22.74 -5.80 -14.38
C VAL A 80 -22.58 -4.33 -13.99
N SER A 81 -23.67 -3.65 -13.64
CA SER A 81 -23.64 -2.24 -13.22
C SER A 81 -22.84 -2.05 -11.93
N PHE A 82 -23.05 -2.93 -10.95
CA PHE A 82 -22.32 -2.93 -9.70
C PHE A 82 -20.82 -3.22 -9.93
N GLY A 83 -20.49 -4.19 -10.78
CA GLY A 83 -19.12 -4.47 -11.20
C GLY A 83 -18.46 -3.26 -11.87
N GLY A 84 -19.19 -2.56 -12.75
CA GLY A 84 -18.74 -1.32 -13.38
C GLY A 84 -18.49 -0.20 -12.38
N LEU A 85 -19.38 -0.01 -11.41
CA LEU A 85 -19.21 0.97 -10.34
C LEU A 85 -17.96 0.66 -9.49
N LEU A 86 -17.75 -0.59 -9.09
CA LEU A 86 -16.55 -1.02 -8.37
C LEU A 86 -15.28 -0.77 -9.18
N LEU A 87 -15.33 -0.98 -10.50
CA LEU A 87 -14.21 -0.70 -11.40
C LEU A 87 -13.87 0.79 -11.43
N ILE A 88 -14.88 1.67 -11.48
CA ILE A 88 -14.68 3.12 -11.42
C ILE A 88 -14.04 3.52 -10.10
N ILE A 89 -14.56 3.03 -8.96
CA ILE A 89 -14.02 3.36 -7.63
C ILE A 89 -12.58 2.87 -7.48
N THR A 90 -12.30 1.63 -7.86
CA THR A 90 -10.96 1.04 -7.75
C THR A 90 -9.97 1.70 -8.72
N GLY A 91 -10.40 2.00 -9.95
CA GLY A 91 -9.62 2.75 -10.94
C GLY A 91 -9.29 4.16 -10.46
N TRP A 92 -10.25 4.86 -9.86
CA TRP A 92 -10.03 6.19 -9.29
C TRP A 92 -8.97 6.17 -8.18
N ARG A 93 -9.09 5.25 -7.22
CA ARG A 93 -8.11 5.09 -6.13
C ARG A 93 -6.73 4.69 -6.64
N ALA A 94 -6.67 3.95 -7.74
CA ALA A 94 -5.44 3.56 -8.40
C ALA A 94 -4.74 4.71 -9.16
N LEU A 95 -5.50 5.66 -9.69
CA LEU A 95 -4.98 6.84 -10.40
C LEU A 95 -4.53 7.95 -9.46
N PHE A 96 -5.16 8.05 -8.28
CA PHE A 96 -4.85 9.03 -7.25
C PHE A 96 -4.39 8.37 -5.96
N PRO A 97 -3.24 7.66 -5.96
CA PRO A 97 -2.69 7.11 -4.73
C PRO A 97 -2.32 8.26 -3.79
N THR A 98 -2.57 8.09 -2.50
CA THR A 98 -2.15 9.03 -1.45
C THR A 98 -1.09 8.38 -0.58
N VAL A 99 -0.11 9.19 -0.15
CA VAL A 99 0.85 8.79 0.86
C VAL A 99 0.19 8.95 2.23
N GLN A 100 0.23 7.87 3.01
CA GLN A 100 -0.24 7.80 4.38
C GLN A 100 0.97 7.57 5.29
N VAL A 101 0.84 7.97 6.55
CA VAL A 101 1.89 7.83 7.55
C VAL A 101 1.37 7.00 8.72
N ALA A 102 2.12 5.95 9.06
CA ALA A 102 1.93 5.19 10.28
C ALA A 102 3.18 5.31 11.14
N VAL A 103 3.02 5.26 12.46
CA VAL A 103 4.13 5.33 13.41
C VAL A 103 4.04 4.14 14.35
N GLY A 104 5.16 3.48 14.60
CA GLY A 104 5.20 2.40 15.58
C GLY A 104 6.47 1.57 15.56
N PRO A 105 6.55 0.58 16.46
CA PRO A 105 7.60 -0.42 16.41
C PRO A 105 7.43 -1.28 15.15
N VAL A 106 8.55 -1.74 14.61
CA VAL A 106 8.56 -2.57 13.41
C VAL A 106 8.87 -4.00 13.80
N VAL A 107 7.91 -4.89 13.57
CA VAL A 107 7.98 -6.29 13.95
C VAL A 107 7.83 -7.15 12.71
N ARG A 108 8.64 -8.20 12.62
CA ARG A 108 8.51 -9.19 11.55
C ARG A 108 7.23 -10.01 11.80
N ALA A 109 6.33 -10.02 10.81
CA ALA A 109 5.04 -10.69 10.87
C ALA A 109 4.90 -11.74 9.76
N GLY A 110 3.89 -12.60 9.86
CA GLY A 110 3.64 -13.64 8.86
C GLY A 110 4.68 -14.77 8.86
N ASN A 111 4.80 -15.46 7.72
CA ASN A 111 5.66 -16.64 7.56
C ASN A 111 6.38 -16.64 6.21
N SER A 112 7.16 -17.69 5.94
CA SER A 112 7.94 -17.75 4.70
C SER A 112 7.09 -17.83 3.41
N ALA A 113 5.84 -18.29 3.50
CA ALA A 113 4.90 -18.32 2.38
C ALA A 113 4.16 -16.99 2.23
N ASP A 114 3.93 -16.29 3.34
CA ASP A 114 3.28 -14.99 3.39
C ASP A 114 4.10 -13.98 4.24
N PRO A 115 5.18 -13.41 3.67
CA PRO A 115 6.12 -12.56 4.39
C PRO A 115 5.61 -11.13 4.58
N HIS A 116 5.44 -10.73 5.84
CA HIS A 116 4.95 -9.40 6.21
C HIS A 116 5.81 -8.72 7.27
N VAL A 117 5.61 -7.42 7.40
CA VAL A 117 6.11 -6.60 8.50
C VAL A 117 4.95 -5.81 9.07
N GLN A 118 4.82 -5.86 10.39
CA GLN A 118 3.85 -5.09 11.15
C GLN A 118 4.51 -3.82 11.67
N VAL A 119 3.83 -2.69 11.51
CA VAL A 119 4.22 -1.39 12.04
C VAL A 119 3.03 -0.77 12.75
N GLY A 120 3.07 -0.80 14.09
CA GLY A 120 1.89 -0.52 14.90
C GLY A 120 0.71 -1.45 14.52
N GLU A 121 -0.40 -0.86 14.09
CA GLU A 121 -1.60 -1.61 13.64
C GLU A 121 -1.60 -1.98 12.15
N HIS A 122 -0.58 -1.55 11.39
CA HIS A 122 -0.55 -1.73 9.94
C HIS A 122 0.37 -2.89 9.54
N GLU A 123 -0.08 -3.73 8.61
CA GLU A 123 0.71 -4.84 8.07
C GLU A 123 1.05 -4.61 6.60
N PHE A 124 2.33 -4.80 6.25
CA PHE A 124 2.85 -4.59 4.91
C PHE A 124 3.57 -5.83 4.40
N ARG A 125 3.18 -6.27 3.21
CA ARG A 125 3.85 -7.36 2.52
C ARG A 125 5.23 -6.93 2.02
N ILE A 126 6.23 -7.76 2.27
CA ILE A 126 7.61 -7.51 1.82
C ILE A 126 8.18 -8.72 1.07
N ALA A 127 9.22 -8.51 0.27
CA ALA A 127 9.85 -9.62 -0.46
C ALA A 127 10.45 -10.64 0.52
N ARG A 128 10.17 -11.95 0.31
CA ARG A 128 10.66 -13.05 1.16
C ARG A 128 12.16 -12.95 1.50
N ARG A 129 13.00 -12.59 0.51
CA ARG A 129 14.45 -12.43 0.70
C ARG A 129 14.81 -11.34 1.71
N ARG A 130 14.02 -10.25 1.77
CA ARG A 130 14.19 -9.15 2.74
C ARG A 130 13.63 -9.56 4.10
N TRP A 131 12.47 -10.21 4.10
CA TRP A 131 11.82 -10.75 5.31
C TRP A 131 12.70 -11.72 6.09
N GLN A 132 13.43 -12.60 5.39
CA GLN A 132 14.36 -13.53 6.03
C GLN A 132 15.55 -12.85 6.71
N ARG A 133 15.93 -11.65 6.27
CA ARG A 133 17.02 -10.85 6.86
C ARG A 133 16.56 -9.99 8.02
N LEU A 134 15.25 -9.80 8.18
CA LEU A 134 14.70 -9.02 9.27
C LEU A 134 14.79 -9.79 10.60
N PRO A 135 15.31 -9.16 11.66
CA PRO A 135 15.19 -9.70 13.01
C PRO A 135 13.70 -9.72 13.42
N PRO A 136 13.35 -10.44 14.51
CA PRO A 136 11.98 -10.52 15.00
C PRO A 136 11.35 -9.14 15.26
N ALA A 137 12.13 -8.21 15.81
CA ALA A 137 11.73 -6.82 16.01
C ALA A 137 12.92 -5.90 15.75
N LEU A 138 12.66 -4.73 15.15
CA LEU A 138 13.65 -3.67 15.03
C LEU A 138 13.69 -2.83 16.31
N PRO A 139 14.87 -2.33 16.69
CA PRO A 139 15.01 -1.47 17.86
C PRO A 139 14.40 -0.08 17.59
N GLY A 140 13.62 0.44 18.54
CA GLY A 140 13.03 1.79 18.46
C GLY A 140 11.72 1.88 17.69
N SER A 141 11.27 3.13 17.46
CA SER A 141 10.06 3.45 16.72
C SER A 141 10.39 4.08 15.37
N TYR A 142 9.53 3.85 14.39
CA TYR A 142 9.76 4.25 13.01
C TYR A 142 8.55 4.96 12.43
N TRP A 143 8.80 5.92 11.57
CA TRP A 143 7.79 6.51 10.70
C TRP A 143 7.77 5.73 9.40
N VAL A 144 6.58 5.31 9.00
CA VAL A 144 6.36 4.55 7.79
C VAL A 144 5.50 5.34 6.85
N HIS A 145 6.03 5.61 5.67
CA HIS A 145 5.27 6.14 4.56
C HIS A 145 4.74 4.97 3.74
N HIS A 146 3.43 4.93 3.54
CA HIS A 146 2.79 3.84 2.85
C HIS A 146 1.64 4.32 1.96
N THR A 147 1.20 3.48 1.05
CA THR A 147 -0.15 3.57 0.47
C THR A 147 -1.05 2.55 1.15
N SER A 148 -2.31 2.41 0.71
CA SER A 148 -3.30 1.55 1.36
C SER A 148 -2.82 0.11 1.64
N HIS A 149 -1.92 -0.45 0.83
CA HIS A 149 -1.43 -1.83 1.01
C HIS A 149 0.09 -1.99 0.78
N ARG A 150 0.86 -0.89 0.79
CA ARG A 150 2.27 -0.96 0.37
C ARG A 150 3.16 -0.01 1.16
N LEU A 151 4.26 -0.56 1.67
CA LEU A 151 5.36 0.19 2.22
C LEU A 151 6.10 0.96 1.11
N LEU A 152 6.22 2.28 1.26
CA LEU A 152 6.98 3.15 0.34
C LEU A 152 8.39 3.40 0.87
N SER A 153 8.48 3.87 2.11
CA SER A 153 9.74 4.07 2.83
C SER A 153 9.52 3.99 4.33
N ILE A 154 10.61 3.81 5.07
CA ILE A 154 10.62 3.79 6.52
C ILE A 154 11.81 4.59 7.03
N GLU A 155 11.62 5.35 8.10
CA GLU A 155 12.66 6.16 8.71
C GLU A 155 12.62 6.09 10.24
N PRO A 156 13.77 6.24 10.92
CA PRO A 156 13.78 6.25 12.37
C PRO A 156 12.99 7.45 12.87
N GLN A 157 12.11 7.24 13.85
CA GLN A 157 11.46 8.34 14.54
C GLN A 157 12.55 9.16 15.26
N PRO A 158 12.63 10.49 15.05
CA PRO A 158 13.55 11.31 15.81
C PRO A 158 13.25 11.12 17.30
N VAL A 159 14.27 10.74 18.07
CA VAL A 159 14.19 10.70 19.52
C VAL A 159 13.96 12.15 19.96
N SER A 160 12.75 12.44 20.44
CA SER A 160 12.36 13.77 20.90
C SER A 160 13.13 14.13 22.17
N ASP A 161 14.39 14.53 22.05
CA ASP A 161 15.19 15.01 23.18
C ASP A 161 15.06 16.53 23.38
N GLN A 162 13.93 17.11 22.97
CA GLN A 162 13.59 18.50 23.25
C GLN A 162 12.13 18.64 23.68
N PRO A 163 11.85 19.16 24.90
CA PRO A 163 10.51 19.61 25.24
C PRO A 163 10.16 20.77 24.32
N SER A 164 9.03 20.62 23.62
CA SER A 164 8.39 21.60 22.77
C SER A 164 8.39 23.01 23.36
N ARG A 165 9.36 23.83 22.94
CA ARG A 165 9.26 25.30 22.91
C ARG A 165 9.21 25.71 21.46
N TYR A 166 8.02 25.95 20.93
CA TYR A 166 7.68 26.95 19.90
C TYR A 166 6.14 27.03 19.91
N VAL A 167 5.59 27.90 20.75
CA VAL A 167 5.13 29.27 20.42
C VAL A 167 4.03 29.23 19.37
N ARG A 168 2.80 29.34 19.88
CA ARG A 168 1.60 29.70 19.14
C ARG A 168 1.81 31.12 18.63
N ALA A 169 1.84 31.32 17.31
CA ALA A 169 1.64 32.64 16.75
C ALA A 169 0.12 32.88 16.72
N GLU A 170 -0.29 33.94 17.40
CA GLU A 170 -1.62 34.53 17.38
C GLU A 170 -1.95 35.12 15.99
#